data_AF-A0A060N5K9-F1
#
_entry.id   AF-A0A060N5K9-F1
#
_cell.length_a   1.000
_cell.length_b   1.000
_cell.length_c   1.000
_cell.angle_alpha   90.00
_cell.angle_beta   90.00
_cell.angle_gamma   90.00
#
_symmetry.space_group_name_H-M   'P 1'
#
loop_
_entity.id
_entity.type
_entity.pdbx_description
1 polymer ?
#
loop_
_entity_poly.entity_id
_entity_poly.type
_entity_poly.pdbx_seq_one_letter_code
_entity_poly.pdbx_strand_id
1 'polypeptide(L)'
;MLIEQAYNAGKKIRKAILEKGGDINTIVHKLQNVKHNMHDLSYEYLKICLDYNITNDNKFMVQMLADDIDEITSNNVAISLCMGIMSEDEYISFTEASKRWGKDRTTIQKAKDSGRFSQNDWKKEGRNLYIKVSAMERIYGKEKR
;
A
#
# COMPACT_ATOMS: atom_id res chain seq x y z
N MET A 1 15.37 7.98 0.25
CA MET A 1 14.11 8.71 -0.03
C MET A 1 13.35 8.07 -1.19
N LEU A 2 13.93 7.94 -2.38
CA LEU A 2 13.26 7.36 -3.56
C LEU A 2 12.77 5.91 -3.37
N ILE A 3 13.57 5.06 -2.72
CA ILE A 3 13.23 3.67 -2.37
C ILE A 3 11.97 3.57 -1.48
N GLU A 4 11.89 4.40 -0.43
CA GLU A 4 10.72 4.43 0.46
C GLU A 4 9.47 4.97 -0.26
N GLN A 5 9.65 5.96 -1.14
CA GLN A 5 8.57 6.46 -1.99
C GLN A 5 8.08 5.38 -2.95
N ALA A 6 8.97 4.57 -3.53
CA ALA A 6 8.63 3.45 -4.39
C ALA A 6 7.80 2.40 -3.64
N TYR A 7 8.21 2.03 -2.42
CA TYR A 7 7.45 1.11 -1.57
C TYR A 7 6.03 1.64 -1.26
N ASN A 8 5.93 2.90 -0.85
CA ASN A 8 4.63 3.53 -0.57
C ASN A 8 3.76 3.68 -1.82
N ALA A 9 4.36 3.96 -2.98
CA ALA A 9 3.67 3.97 -4.26
C ALA A 9 3.14 2.57 -4.60
N GLY A 10 3.94 1.53 -4.35
CA GLY A 10 3.54 0.14 -4.54
C GLY A 10 2.33 -0.25 -3.70
N LYS A 11 2.28 0.19 -2.44
CA LYS A 11 1.10 -0.02 -1.57
C LYS A 11 -0.18 0.61 -2.12
N LYS A 12 -0.07 1.83 -2.67
CA LYS A 12 -1.21 2.52 -3.30
C LYS A 12 -1.68 1.77 -4.55
N ILE A 13 -0.74 1.32 -5.38
CA ILE A 13 -1.01 0.49 -6.56
C ILE A 13 -1.73 -0.79 -6.15
N ARG A 14 -1.21 -1.52 -5.15
CA ARG A 14 -1.84 -2.74 -4.63
C ARG A 14 -3.30 -2.53 -4.27
N LYS A 15 -3.58 -1.47 -3.50
CA LYS A 15 -4.93 -1.15 -3.06
C LYS A 15 -5.87 -0.96 -4.26
N ALA A 16 -5.44 -0.16 -5.25
CA ALA A 16 -6.22 0.08 -6.45
C ALA A 16 -6.41 -1.19 -7.31
N ILE A 17 -5.40 -2.05 -7.41
CA ILE A 17 -5.48 -3.35 -8.08
C ILE A 17 -6.57 -4.20 -7.44
N LEU A 18 -6.52 -4.38 -6.11
CA LEU A 18 -7.48 -5.22 -5.41
C LEU A 18 -8.91 -4.67 -5.46
N GLU A 19 -9.08 -3.35 -5.34
CA GLU A 19 -10.40 -2.71 -5.43
C GLU A 19 -11.07 -2.93 -6.79
N LYS A 20 -10.28 -3.10 -7.86
CA LYS A 20 -10.76 -3.39 -9.22
C LYS A 20 -10.73 -4.88 -9.58
N GLY A 21 -10.39 -5.78 -8.64
CA GLY A 21 -10.31 -7.22 -8.89
C GLY A 21 -9.16 -7.64 -9.80
N GLY A 22 -8.09 -6.84 -9.90
CA GLY A 22 -6.91 -7.15 -10.70
C GLY A 22 -5.96 -8.16 -10.06
N ASP A 23 -5.08 -8.73 -10.87
CA ASP A 23 -4.06 -9.70 -10.42
C ASP A 23 -2.73 -9.01 -10.06
N ILE A 24 -2.34 -9.13 -8.79
CA ILE A 24 -1.07 -8.60 -8.25
C ILE A 24 0.13 -9.24 -8.96
N ASN A 25 0.10 -10.55 -9.21
CA ASN A 25 1.27 -11.28 -9.73
C ASN A 25 1.60 -10.83 -11.16
N THR A 26 0.57 -10.63 -11.99
CA THR A 26 0.74 -10.06 -13.33
C THR A 26 1.47 -8.71 -13.30
N ILE A 27 1.12 -7.83 -12.36
CA ILE A 27 1.75 -6.50 -12.26
C ILE A 27 3.19 -6.59 -11.75
N VAL A 28 3.43 -7.42 -10.74
CA VAL A 28 4.79 -7.67 -10.23
C VAL A 28 5.69 -8.23 -11.33
N HIS A 29 5.19 -9.21 -12.10
CA HIS A 29 5.93 -9.81 -13.21
C HIS A 29 6.28 -8.77 -14.28
N LYS A 30 5.36 -7.86 -14.62
CA LYS A 30 5.66 -6.77 -15.58
C LYS A 30 6.79 -5.88 -15.07
N LEU A 31 6.73 -5.46 -13.80
CA LEU A 31 7.73 -4.59 -13.19
C LEU A 31 9.11 -5.25 -13.04
N GLN A 32 9.16 -6.55 -12.74
CA GLN A 32 10.42 -7.30 -12.64
C GLN A 32 11.14 -7.48 -13.99
N ASN A 33 10.38 -7.47 -15.09
CA ASN A 33 10.92 -7.66 -16.45
C ASN A 33 11.19 -6.35 -17.19
N VAL A 34 11.01 -5.21 -16.53
CA VAL A 34 11.41 -3.91 -17.08
C VAL A 34 12.93 -3.92 -17.24
N LYS A 35 13.42 -3.52 -18.42
CA LYS A 35 14.85 -3.32 -18.64
C LYS A 35 15.36 -2.34 -17.59
N HIS A 36 16.49 -2.62 -16.96
CA HIS A 36 16.97 -2.01 -15.72
C HIS A 36 17.31 -0.49 -15.78
N ASN A 37 16.63 0.33 -16.58
CA ASN A 37 16.72 1.77 -16.62
C ASN A 37 15.44 2.46 -16.09
N MET A 38 15.59 3.71 -15.65
CA MET A 38 14.48 4.48 -15.07
C MET A 38 13.37 4.86 -16.05
N HIS A 39 13.70 5.07 -17.32
CA HIS A 39 12.69 5.48 -18.30
C HIS A 39 11.66 4.38 -18.54
N ASP A 40 12.14 3.14 -18.72
CA ASP A 40 11.27 1.98 -18.90
C ASP A 40 10.46 1.69 -17.63
N LEU A 41 11.07 1.86 -16.44
CA LEU A 41 10.36 1.67 -15.16
C LEU A 41 9.28 2.73 -14.95
N SER A 42 9.59 3.99 -15.28
CA SER A 42 8.65 5.11 -15.23
C SER A 42 7.48 4.86 -16.18
N TYR A 43 7.75 4.41 -17.39
CA TYR A 43 6.72 4.10 -18.37
C TYR A 43 5.78 2.99 -17.87
N GLU A 44 6.32 1.88 -17.37
CA GLU A 44 5.48 0.78 -16.88
C GLU A 44 4.70 1.18 -15.63
N TYR A 45 5.30 1.96 -14.72
CA TYR A 45 4.59 2.55 -13.58
C TYR A 45 3.40 3.40 -14.03
N LEU A 46 3.60 4.30 -14.99
CA LEU A 46 2.53 5.19 -15.47
C LEU A 46 1.40 4.40 -16.11
N LYS A 47 1.73 3.37 -16.89
CA LYS A 47 0.75 2.48 -17.50
C LYS A 47 -0.12 1.79 -16.45
N ILE A 48 0.49 1.26 -15.38
CA ILE A 48 -0.24 0.68 -14.26
C ILE A 48 -1.14 1.73 -13.60
N CYS A 49 -0.64 2.95 -13.38
CA CYS A 49 -1.46 4.02 -12.82
C CYS A 49 -2.69 4.33 -13.68
N LEU A 50 -2.54 4.36 -15.00
CA LEU A 50 -3.65 4.59 -15.94
C LEU A 50 -4.66 3.43 -15.91
N ASP A 51 -4.19 2.19 -16.03
CA ASP A 51 -5.05 0.98 -16.01
C ASP A 51 -5.92 0.93 -14.74
N TYR A 52 -5.38 1.38 -13.61
CA TYR A 52 -6.05 1.36 -12.31
C TYR A 52 -6.64 2.71 -11.87
N ASN A 53 -6.73 3.72 -12.76
CA ASN A 53 -7.24 5.08 -12.45
C ASN A 53 -6.61 5.70 -11.19
N ILE A 54 -5.31 5.52 -11.01
CA ILE A 54 -4.56 6.10 -9.91
C ILE A 54 -4.21 7.55 -10.28
N THR A 55 -5.11 8.47 -9.99
CA THR A 55 -4.89 9.91 -10.12
C THR A 55 -4.31 10.45 -8.83
N ASN A 56 -3.01 10.78 -8.82
CA ASN A 56 -2.34 11.47 -7.72
C ASN A 56 -1.21 12.35 -8.23
N ASP A 57 -0.80 13.29 -7.39
CA ASP A 57 0.44 14.07 -7.57
C ASP A 57 1.62 13.10 -7.63
N ASN A 58 2.09 12.85 -8.85
CA ASN A 58 3.04 11.80 -9.18
C ASN A 58 4.48 12.31 -8.99
N LYS A 59 4.72 12.94 -7.83
CA LYS A 59 6.04 13.42 -7.41
C LYS A 59 7.11 12.32 -7.50
N PHE A 60 6.72 11.07 -7.24
CA PHE A 60 7.56 9.90 -7.42
C PHE A 60 8.00 9.71 -8.88
N MET A 61 7.08 9.78 -9.85
CA MET A 61 7.42 9.71 -11.29
C MET A 61 8.31 10.87 -11.74
N VAL A 62 8.02 12.08 -11.27
CA VAL A 62 8.85 13.25 -11.60
C VAL A 62 10.27 13.04 -11.10
N GLN A 63 10.44 12.46 -9.90
CA GLN A 63 11.77 12.11 -9.38
C GLN A 63 12.44 11.00 -10.19
N MET A 64 11.72 9.95 -10.56
CA MET A 64 12.28 8.89 -11.42
C MET A 64 12.78 9.40 -12.77
N LEU A 65 12.11 10.41 -13.35
CA LEU A 65 12.49 11.00 -14.62
C LEU A 65 13.56 12.10 -14.51
N ALA A 66 13.67 12.75 -13.36
CA ALA A 66 14.62 13.83 -13.14
C ALA A 66 16.01 13.35 -12.73
N ASP A 67 16.10 12.17 -12.11
CA ASP A 67 17.34 11.64 -11.59
C ASP A 67 18.05 10.78 -12.65
N ASP A 68 19.28 11.16 -13.02
CA ASP A 68 20.20 10.27 -13.74
C ASP A 68 20.79 9.28 -12.73
N ILE A 69 20.04 8.21 -12.47
CA ILE A 69 20.37 7.19 -11.48
C ILE A 69 20.91 5.91 -12.11
N ASP A 70 21.89 5.32 -11.44
CA ASP A 70 22.55 4.10 -11.86
C ASP A 70 21.62 2.86 -11.84
N GLU A 71 22.05 1.80 -12.52
CA GLU A 71 21.31 0.54 -12.64
C GLU A 71 21.00 -0.13 -11.29
N ILE A 72 21.89 -0.02 -10.29
CA ILE A 72 21.68 -0.61 -8.97
C ILE A 72 20.55 0.13 -8.26
N THR A 73 20.59 1.47 -8.28
CA THR A 73 19.52 2.32 -7.74
C THR A 73 18.20 2.03 -8.45
N SER A 74 18.25 1.85 -9.77
CA SER A 74 17.08 1.51 -10.57
C SER A 74 16.43 0.20 -10.15
N ASN A 75 17.23 -0.84 -9.99
CA ASN A 75 16.79 -2.14 -9.50
C ASN A 75 16.21 -2.07 -8.09
N ASN A 76 16.83 -1.31 -7.19
CA ASN A 76 16.32 -1.13 -5.84
C ASN A 76 14.96 -0.42 -5.81
N VAL A 77 14.73 0.54 -6.71
CA VAL A 77 13.42 1.19 -6.88
C VAL A 77 12.38 0.20 -7.39
N ALA A 78 12.69 -0.59 -8.41
CA ALA A 78 11.79 -1.62 -8.94
C ALA A 78 11.43 -2.68 -7.89
N ILE A 79 12.43 -3.18 -7.14
CA ILE A 79 12.24 -4.14 -6.05
C ILE A 79 11.34 -3.55 -4.97
N SER A 80 11.60 -2.30 -4.56
CA SER A 80 10.81 -1.65 -3.50
C SER A 80 9.37 -1.43 -3.93
N LEU A 81 9.15 -1.03 -5.18
CA LEU A 81 7.82 -0.92 -5.77
C LEU A 81 7.10 -2.28 -5.73
N CYS A 82 7.76 -3.35 -6.16
CA CYS A 82 7.22 -4.72 -6.10
C CYS A 82 6.91 -5.15 -4.67
N MET A 83 7.80 -4.88 -3.71
CA MET A 83 7.56 -5.17 -2.29
C MET A 83 6.34 -4.44 -1.75
N GLY A 84 6.14 -3.17 -2.13
CA GLY A 84 4.93 -2.42 -1.78
C GLY A 84 3.68 -3.03 -2.42
N ILE A 85 3.76 -3.45 -3.68
CA ILE A 85 2.65 -4.09 -4.40
C ILE A 85 2.28 -5.45 -3.79
N MET A 86 3.27 -6.20 -3.31
CA MET A 86 3.06 -7.50 -2.67
C MET A 86 2.68 -7.38 -1.20
N SER A 87 2.96 -6.24 -0.56
CA SER A 87 2.75 -6.08 0.88
C SER A 87 1.29 -6.25 1.28
N GLU A 88 1.02 -7.14 2.24
CA GLU A 88 -0.31 -7.24 2.81
C GLU A 88 -0.60 -6.06 3.74
N ASP A 89 -1.87 -5.66 3.83
CA ASP A 89 -2.28 -4.74 4.88
C ASP A 89 -2.03 -5.40 6.24
N GLU A 90 -1.21 -4.75 7.07
CA GLU A 90 -0.89 -5.24 8.40
C GLU A 90 -2.17 -5.34 9.23
N TYR A 91 -2.47 -6.56 9.69
CA TYR A 91 -3.53 -6.80 10.66
C TYR A 91 -2.95 -6.82 12.06
N ILE A 92 -3.47 -5.95 12.92
CA ILE A 92 -3.12 -5.92 14.33
C ILE A 92 -4.35 -6.32 15.17
N SER A 93 -4.12 -6.88 16.34
CA SER A 93 -5.23 -7.21 17.25
C SER A 93 -5.98 -5.94 17.66
N PHE A 94 -7.27 -6.05 17.98
CA PHE A 94 -8.03 -4.90 18.51
C PHE A 94 -7.40 -4.32 19.79
N THR A 95 -6.74 -5.16 20.59
CA THR A 95 -5.98 -4.73 21.77
C THR A 95 -4.77 -3.88 21.39
N GLU A 96 -4.05 -4.27 20.34
CA GLU A 96 -2.90 -3.50 19.86
C GLU A 96 -3.35 -2.18 19.20
N ALA A 97 -4.41 -2.23 18.39
CA ALA A 97 -5.03 -1.05 17.81
C ALA A 97 -5.51 -0.05 18.89
N SER A 98 -6.04 -0.57 20.00
CA SER A 98 -6.46 0.22 21.15
C SER A 98 -5.30 1.03 21.74
N LYS A 99 -4.12 0.40 21.89
CA LYS A 99 -2.90 1.06 22.37
C LYS A 99 -2.41 2.11 21.38
N ARG A 100 -2.20 1.72 20.11
CA ARG A 100 -1.60 2.59 19.07
C ARG A 100 -2.43 3.84 18.75
N TRP A 101 -3.76 3.78 18.89
CA TRP A 101 -4.65 4.94 18.65
C TRP A 101 -5.17 5.62 19.91
N GLY A 102 -4.82 5.11 21.10
CA GLY A 102 -5.38 5.60 22.37
C GLY A 102 -6.91 5.57 22.36
N LYS A 103 -7.50 4.46 21.89
CA LYS A 103 -8.95 4.22 21.83
C LYS A 103 -9.28 3.01 22.65
N ASP A 104 -10.41 3.00 23.34
CA ASP A 104 -10.85 1.79 24.04
C ASP A 104 -11.16 0.67 23.04
N ARG A 105 -10.81 -0.56 23.40
CA ARG A 105 -11.18 -1.75 22.62
C ARG A 105 -12.68 -1.81 22.32
N THR A 106 -13.53 -1.39 23.28
CA THR A 106 -14.98 -1.31 23.12
C THR A 106 -15.41 -0.26 22.10
N THR A 107 -14.66 0.84 21.97
CA THR A 107 -14.91 1.88 20.95
C THR A 107 -14.64 1.32 19.56
N ILE A 108 -13.53 0.61 19.37
CA ILE A 108 -13.19 -0.04 18.09
C ILE A 108 -14.25 -1.11 17.76
N GLN A 109 -14.67 -1.89 18.75
CA GLN A 109 -15.75 -2.87 18.61
C GLN A 109 -17.08 -2.24 18.19
N LYS A 110 -17.53 -1.18 18.86
CA LYS A 110 -18.75 -0.45 18.49
C LYS A 110 -18.67 0.16 17.10
N ALA A 111 -17.50 0.67 16.68
CA ALA A 111 -17.30 1.16 15.32
C ALA A 111 -17.42 0.04 14.27
N LYS A 112 -16.91 -1.16 14.58
CA LYS A 112 -17.11 -2.35 13.75
C LYS A 112 -18.60 -2.73 13.69
N ASP A 113 -19.27 -2.79 14.83
CA ASP A 113 -20.68 -3.22 14.92
C ASP A 113 -21.65 -2.21 14.28
N SER A 114 -21.30 -0.93 14.27
CA SER A 114 -22.04 0.13 13.58
C SER A 114 -21.72 0.27 12.08
N GLY A 115 -20.86 -0.59 11.53
CA GLY A 115 -20.53 -0.59 10.10
C GLY A 115 -19.55 0.49 9.64
N ARG A 116 -18.87 1.20 10.54
CA ARG A 116 -17.81 2.17 10.15
C ARG A 116 -16.61 1.47 9.51
N PHE A 117 -16.34 0.24 9.92
CA PHE A 117 -15.38 -0.65 9.29
C PHE A 117 -16.08 -1.58 8.30
N SER A 118 -15.53 -1.70 7.10
CA SER A 118 -16.01 -2.65 6.10
C SER A 118 -15.69 -4.09 6.53
N GLN A 119 -16.33 -5.11 5.93
CA GLN A 119 -16.00 -6.51 6.21
C GLN A 119 -14.54 -6.86 5.89
N ASN A 120 -13.93 -6.15 4.94
CA ASN A 120 -12.53 -6.34 4.54
C ASN A 120 -11.54 -5.60 5.44
N ASP A 121 -12.01 -4.80 6.40
CA ASP A 121 -11.16 -4.05 7.32
C ASP A 121 -10.75 -4.87 8.54
N TRP A 122 -11.44 -5.98 8.82
CA TRP A 122 -11.21 -6.80 10.00
C TRP A 122 -11.32 -8.28 9.68
N LYS A 123 -10.67 -9.10 10.50
CA LYS A 123 -10.81 -10.56 10.47
C LYS A 123 -10.92 -11.11 11.87
N LYS A 124 -11.57 -12.26 12.00
CA LYS A 124 -11.68 -13.02 13.25
C LYS A 124 -10.88 -14.30 13.11
N GLU A 125 -9.97 -14.54 14.05
CA GLU A 125 -9.23 -15.79 14.16
C GLU A 125 -9.47 -16.35 15.57
N GLY A 126 -10.27 -17.42 15.64
CA GLY A 126 -10.73 -17.97 16.91
C GLY A 126 -11.54 -16.97 17.73
N ARG A 127 -11.04 -16.61 18.93
CA ARG A 127 -11.66 -15.61 19.82
C ARG A 127 -11.12 -14.20 19.59
N ASN A 128 -10.06 -14.05 18.81
CA ASN A 128 -9.38 -12.78 18.60
C ASN A 128 -9.93 -12.06 17.37
N LEU A 129 -10.04 -10.74 17.49
CA LEU A 129 -10.38 -9.85 16.39
C LEU A 129 -9.15 -9.04 16.01
N TYR A 130 -8.92 -8.97 14.71
CA TYR A 130 -7.84 -8.23 14.09
C TYR A 130 -8.41 -7.19 13.15
N ILE A 131 -7.73 -6.06 13.05
CA ILE A 131 -8.12 -4.94 12.21
C ILE A 131 -6.92 -4.49 11.39
N LYS A 132 -7.16 -4.08 10.15
CA LYS A 132 -6.13 -3.49 9.31
C LYS A 132 -5.69 -2.15 9.90
N VAL A 133 -4.38 -1.93 9.93
CA VAL A 133 -3.78 -0.63 10.24
C VAL A 133 -4.36 0.47 9.33
N SER A 134 -4.49 0.20 8.04
CA SER A 134 -5.07 1.12 7.05
C SER A 134 -6.52 1.52 7.37
N ALA A 135 -7.32 0.61 7.93
CA ALA A 135 -8.68 0.89 8.36
C ALA A 135 -8.72 1.78 9.60
N MET A 136 -7.85 1.52 10.58
CA MET A 136 -7.69 2.38 11.75
C MET A 136 -7.29 3.80 11.36
N GLU A 137 -6.32 3.94 10.45
CA GLU A 137 -5.90 5.26 9.94
C GLU A 137 -7.04 6.00 9.24
N ARG A 138 -7.84 5.30 8.43
CA ARG A 138 -8.99 5.87 7.70
C ARG A 138 -10.07 6.40 8.64
N ILE A 139 -10.36 5.68 9.73
CA ILE A 139 -11.48 6.01 10.63
C ILE A 139 -11.08 6.94 11.78
N TYR A 140 -9.84 6.83 12.26
CA TYR A 140 -9.38 7.54 13.46
C TYR A 140 -8.19 8.47 13.22
N GLY A 141 -7.66 8.55 12.00
CA GLY A 141 -6.45 9.32 11.69
C GLY A 141 -5.16 8.58 12.04
N LYS A 142 -4.01 9.26 11.97
CA LYS A 142 -2.70 8.66 12.27
C LYS A 142 -2.62 8.16 13.73
N GLU A 143 -1.81 7.12 13.95
CA GLU A 143 -1.55 6.58 15.29
C GLU A 143 -1.04 7.68 16.24
N LYS A 144 -1.45 7.61 17.50
CA LYS A 144 -0.92 8.48 18.56
C LYS A 144 0.38 7.85 19.04
N ARG A 145 1.47 8.11 18.33
CA ARG A 145 2.80 7.78 18.85
C ARG A 145 3.06 8.48 20.18
#